data_AF-A0A1H6YEN6-F1
#
_entry.id   AF-A0A1H6YEN6-F1
#
_cell.length_a   1.000
_cell.length_b   1.000
_cell.length_c   1.000
_cell.angle_alpha   90.00
_cell.angle_beta   90.00
_cell.angle_gamma   90.00
#
_symmetry.space_group_name_H-M   'P 1'
#
loop_
_entity.id
_entity.type
_entity.pdbx_description
1 polymer ?
#
loop_
_entity_poly.entity_id
_entity_poly.type
_entity_poly.pdbx_seq_one_letter_code
_entity_poly.pdbx_strand_id
1 'polypeptide(L)'
;MCVDTAIRADIRVSIQDRRASDRAAGHLAVGVLIDGDQVLVPNPPKELLDPHADLEVVVFPAGLQTRLPVEVAPVWKWRRFALTDAAPLAVIASLGRTSGYSAQIGRADATDLAKAIDGAGGDLWEALRRQQVVGADVHLVDDDLLRRAGELEHAQREPRVAEHRFGSLRELTGGFCILFCFCEPHGSR
;
A
#
# COMPACT_ATOMS: atom_id res chain seq x y z
N MET A 1 -21.95 13.07 2.61
CA MET A 1 -21.31 12.16 3.59
C MET A 1 -20.62 11.09 2.77
N CYS A 2 -19.37 11.32 2.37
CA CYS A 2 -18.61 10.34 1.59
C CYS A 2 -18.05 9.33 2.58
N VAL A 3 -18.37 8.06 2.34
CA VAL A 3 -18.04 6.93 3.19
C VAL A 3 -16.53 6.85 3.37
N ASP A 4 -16.09 6.53 4.59
CA ASP A 4 -14.72 6.16 4.91
C ASP A 4 -14.45 4.79 4.23
N THR A 5 -14.10 4.81 2.94
CA THR A 5 -14.03 3.65 2.03
C THR A 5 -12.64 3.01 2.02
N ALA A 6 -12.05 2.76 3.18
CA ALA A 6 -10.81 2.01 3.23
C ALA A 6 -11.08 0.54 2.86
N ILE A 7 -10.39 0.05 1.81
CA ILE A 7 -10.46 -1.33 1.35
C ILE A 7 -9.79 -2.22 2.41
N ARG A 8 -10.55 -3.17 2.96
CA ARG A 8 -10.00 -4.24 3.80
C ARG A 8 -9.63 -5.43 2.93
N ALA A 9 -8.35 -5.67 2.76
CA ALA A 9 -7.82 -6.77 1.97
C ALA A 9 -6.50 -7.28 2.58
N ASP A 10 -6.13 -8.52 2.25
CA ASP A 10 -4.76 -8.98 2.46
C ASP A 10 -3.87 -8.34 1.39
N ILE A 11 -2.95 -7.48 1.81
CA ILE A 11 -2.10 -6.68 0.93
C ILE A 11 -0.62 -6.95 1.19
N ARG A 12 0.20 -6.59 0.22
CA ARG A 12 1.66 -6.57 0.28
C ARG A 12 2.13 -5.17 -0.06
N VAL A 13 3.23 -4.78 0.58
CA VAL A 13 3.86 -3.48 0.37
C VAL A 13 5.31 -3.71 0.00
N SER A 14 5.68 -3.23 -1.19
CA SER A 14 7.03 -3.29 -1.69
C SER A 14 7.59 -1.88 -1.79
N ILE A 15 8.76 -1.65 -1.21
CA ILE A 15 9.57 -0.47 -1.47
C ILE A 15 10.42 -0.76 -2.71
N GLN A 16 10.40 0.12 -3.70
CA GLN A 16 11.03 -0.12 -4.99
C GLN A 16 11.94 1.00 -5.43
N ASP A 17 13.03 0.64 -6.12
CA ASP A 17 13.75 1.53 -7.01
C ASP A 17 12.95 1.72 -8.31
N ARG A 18 12.51 2.95 -8.54
CA ARG A 18 11.72 3.34 -9.70
C ARG A 18 12.50 3.22 -11.02
N ARG A 19 13.83 3.20 -10.97
CA ARG A 19 14.70 3.11 -12.15
C ARG A 19 14.88 1.68 -12.66
N ALA A 20 14.41 0.68 -11.92
CA ALA A 20 14.54 -0.72 -12.31
C ALA A 20 13.70 -1.04 -13.56
N SER A 21 14.09 -2.11 -14.26
CA SER A 21 13.42 -2.54 -15.51
C SER A 21 12.01 -3.08 -15.29
N ASP A 22 11.75 -3.66 -14.12
CA ASP A 22 10.44 -4.17 -13.73
C ASP A 22 10.28 -4.16 -12.20
N ARG A 23 9.09 -4.58 -11.73
CA ARG A 23 8.73 -4.61 -10.30
C ARG A 23 9.54 -5.60 -9.48
N ALA A 24 9.99 -6.70 -10.06
CA ALA A 24 10.78 -7.71 -9.36
C ALA A 24 12.20 -7.19 -9.16
N ALA A 25 12.84 -6.70 -10.23
CA ALA A 25 14.17 -6.10 -10.19
C ALA A 25 14.23 -4.84 -9.32
N GLY A 26 13.13 -4.10 -9.21
CA GLY A 26 13.06 -2.90 -8.39
C GLY A 26 12.86 -3.16 -6.89
N HIS A 27 12.53 -4.37 -6.47
CA HIS A 27 12.23 -4.63 -5.06
C HIS A 27 13.46 -4.48 -4.17
N LEU A 28 13.36 -3.59 -3.17
CA LEU A 28 14.42 -3.34 -2.19
C LEU A 28 14.06 -3.87 -0.81
N ALA A 29 12.80 -3.72 -0.40
CA ALA A 29 12.35 -4.12 0.92
C ALA A 29 10.85 -4.34 0.98
N VAL A 30 10.43 -5.15 1.95
CA VAL A 30 9.03 -5.30 2.35
C VAL A 30 8.69 -4.22 3.37
N GLY A 31 7.56 -3.54 3.15
CA GLY A 31 6.96 -2.61 4.11
C GLY A 31 5.68 -3.14 4.75
N VAL A 32 5.15 -2.38 5.70
CA VAL A 32 3.84 -2.58 6.32
C VAL A 32 3.10 -1.26 6.26
N LEU A 33 1.89 -1.25 5.70
CA LEU A 33 1.03 -0.06 5.75
C LEU A 33 0.52 0.12 7.18
N ILE A 34 1.02 1.12 7.90
CA ILE A 34 0.66 1.37 9.32
C ILE A 34 -0.40 2.45 9.48
N ASP A 35 -0.60 3.27 8.45
CA ASP A 35 -1.68 4.23 8.29
C ASP A 35 -1.94 4.42 6.79
N GLY A 36 -3.03 5.09 6.41
CA GLY A 36 -3.39 5.31 5.01
C GLY A 36 -2.27 5.95 4.19
N ASP A 37 -1.39 6.76 4.76
CA ASP A 37 -0.27 7.40 4.07
C ASP A 37 1.11 7.06 4.66
N GLN A 38 1.21 6.05 5.53
CA GLN A 38 2.47 5.71 6.21
C GLN A 38 2.82 4.24 6.07
N VAL A 39 4.05 3.98 5.64
CA VAL A 39 4.61 2.65 5.51
C VAL A 39 5.82 2.49 6.42
N LEU A 40 5.76 1.51 7.32
CA LEU A 40 6.87 1.08 8.15
C LEU A 40 7.74 0.08 7.39
N VAL A 41 9.04 0.27 7.40
CA VAL A 41 10.03 -0.69 6.88
C VAL A 41 10.96 -1.08 8.03
N PRO A 42 10.74 -2.24 8.67
CA PRO A 42 11.64 -2.74 9.69
C PRO A 42 12.94 -3.25 9.07
N ASN A 43 14.07 -3.09 9.78
CA ASN A 43 15.41 -3.48 9.34
C ASN A 43 15.75 -3.00 7.91
N PRO A 44 15.65 -1.68 7.64
CA PRO A 44 15.74 -1.15 6.29
C PRO A 44 17.14 -1.34 5.69
N PRO A 45 17.23 -1.73 4.41
CA PRO A 45 18.50 -1.84 3.72
C PRO A 45 19.09 -0.45 3.44
N LYS A 46 20.41 -0.38 3.20
CA LYS A 46 21.15 0.89 3.12
C LYS A 46 20.70 1.77 1.95
N GLU A 47 20.19 1.14 0.91
CA GLU A 47 19.66 1.73 -0.32
C GLU A 47 18.49 2.67 -0.01
N LEU A 48 17.65 2.36 1.00
CA LEU A 48 16.57 3.27 1.42
C LEU A 48 17.05 4.51 2.17
N LEU A 49 18.33 4.55 2.55
CA LEU A 49 18.95 5.65 3.27
C LEU A 49 19.72 6.60 2.33
N ASP A 50 19.83 6.26 1.05
CA ASP A 50 20.44 7.12 0.04
C ASP A 50 19.49 8.28 -0.34
N PRO A 51 19.87 9.55 -0.10
CA PRO A 51 19.04 10.70 -0.47
C PRO A 51 18.87 10.88 -1.99
N HIS A 52 19.64 10.18 -2.82
CA HIS A 52 19.58 10.25 -4.28
C HIS A 52 18.84 9.07 -4.92
N ALA A 53 18.39 8.11 -4.11
CA ALA A 53 17.57 7.00 -4.58
C ALA A 53 16.21 7.51 -5.06
N ASP A 54 15.74 6.99 -6.19
CA ASP A 54 14.42 7.30 -6.75
C ASP A 54 13.45 6.20 -6.30
N LEU A 55 12.85 6.42 -5.14
CA LEU A 55 12.09 5.40 -4.42
C LEU A 55 10.58 5.59 -4.57
N GLU A 56 9.87 4.49 -4.72
CA GLU A 56 8.42 4.44 -4.67
C GLU A 56 7.91 3.28 -3.82
N VAL A 57 6.63 3.36 -3.44
CA VAL A 57 5.94 2.32 -2.69
C VAL A 57 4.86 1.73 -3.57
N VAL A 58 4.86 0.41 -3.68
CA VAL A 58 3.83 -0.35 -4.38
C VAL A 58 3.01 -1.11 -3.34
N VAL A 59 1.72 -0.81 -3.25
CA VAL A 59 0.75 -1.49 -2.39
C VAL A 59 -0.20 -2.29 -3.27
N PHE A 60 -0.32 -3.60 -3.03
CA PHE A 60 -1.09 -4.48 -3.91
C PHE A 60 -1.72 -5.64 -3.13
N PRO A 61 -2.85 -6.22 -3.59
CA PRO A 61 -3.46 -7.36 -2.92
C PRO A 61 -2.58 -8.61 -3.09
N ALA A 62 -2.48 -9.44 -2.05
CA ALA A 62 -1.82 -10.74 -2.17
C ALA A 62 -2.51 -11.63 -3.22
N GLY A 63 -3.85 -11.56 -3.26
CA GLY A 63 -4.67 -12.18 -4.30
C GLY A 63 -4.85 -11.27 -5.51
N LEU A 64 -3.92 -11.30 -6.46
CA LEU A 64 -3.96 -10.50 -7.71
C LEU A 64 -5.13 -10.85 -8.66
N GLN A 65 -5.95 -11.84 -8.31
CA GLN A 65 -7.17 -12.20 -9.03
C GLN A 65 -8.33 -11.24 -8.72
N THR A 66 -8.21 -10.48 -7.62
CA THR A 66 -9.25 -9.55 -7.16
C THR A 66 -9.20 -8.28 -8.02
N ARG A 67 -10.36 -7.65 -8.31
CA ARG A 67 -10.43 -6.34 -9.02
C ARG A 67 -9.90 -5.17 -8.17
N LEU A 68 -8.99 -5.45 -7.25
CA LEU A 68 -8.44 -4.47 -6.33
C LEU A 68 -7.24 -3.76 -6.98
N PRO A 69 -7.03 -2.47 -6.67
CA PRO A 69 -6.01 -1.67 -7.33
C PRO A 69 -4.60 -2.07 -6.90
N VAL A 70 -3.65 -2.03 -7.84
CA VAL A 70 -2.22 -1.92 -7.52
C VAL A 70 -1.91 -0.43 -7.42
N GLU A 71 -1.54 0.02 -6.24
CA GLU A 71 -1.30 1.43 -5.96
C GLU A 71 0.20 1.73 -5.94
N VAL A 72 0.65 2.63 -6.82
CA VAL A 72 2.04 3.09 -6.88
C VAL A 72 2.15 4.52 -6.37
N ALA A 73 2.69 4.71 -5.17
CA ALA A 73 2.79 6.02 -4.53
C ALA A 73 4.25 6.48 -4.42
N PRO A 74 4.57 7.73 -4.83
CA PRO A 74 5.89 8.30 -4.55
C PRO A 74 6.06 8.54 -3.04
N VAL A 75 7.30 8.45 -2.56
CA VAL A 75 7.64 8.82 -1.18
C VAL A 75 8.06 10.29 -1.13
N TRP A 76 7.42 11.09 -0.28
CA TRP A 76 7.81 12.50 -0.11
C TRP A 76 8.65 12.74 1.15
N LYS A 77 8.65 11.81 2.11
CA LYS A 77 9.43 11.93 3.34
C LYS A 77 9.77 10.57 3.94
N TRP A 78 11.03 10.45 4.37
CA TRP A 78 11.50 9.34 5.21
C TRP A 78 11.74 9.83 6.64
N ARG A 79 11.32 9.01 7.62
CA ARG A 79 11.71 9.17 9.03
C ARG A 79 12.55 7.97 9.43
N ARG A 80 13.69 8.19 10.09
CA ARG A 80 14.60 7.14 10.56
C ARG A 80 14.42 6.97 12.06
N PHE A 81 14.35 5.71 12.51
CA PHE A 81 14.24 5.36 13.91
C PHE A 81 15.44 4.48 14.27
N ALA A 82 16.37 5.05 15.03
CA ALA A 82 17.61 4.41 15.43
C ALA A 82 17.82 4.60 16.94
N LEU A 83 18.51 3.64 17.56
CA LEU A 83 19.04 3.83 18.90
C LEU A 83 20.39 4.54 18.76
N THR A 84 20.48 5.77 19.28
CA THR A 84 21.69 6.60 19.23
C THR A 84 22.30 6.67 17.82
N ASP A 85 23.58 6.31 17.67
CA ASP A 85 24.34 6.34 16.42
C ASP A 85 24.34 4.99 15.68
N ALA A 86 23.51 4.02 16.13
CA ALA A 86 23.39 2.74 15.46
C ALA A 86 22.66 2.83 14.11
N ALA A 87 22.72 1.76 13.33
CA ALA A 87 21.87 1.62 12.15
C ALA A 87 20.39 1.72 12.55
N PRO A 88 19.53 2.33 11.70
CA PRO A 88 18.11 2.43 12.00
C PRO A 88 17.46 1.05 12.10
N LEU A 89 16.70 0.84 13.17
CA LEU A 89 15.84 -0.33 13.34
C LEU A 89 14.62 -0.27 12.41
N ALA A 90 14.21 0.94 12.04
CA ALA A 90 13.13 1.15 11.10
C ALA A 90 13.29 2.46 10.33
N VAL A 91 12.66 2.51 9.16
CA VAL A 91 12.25 3.76 8.55
C VAL A 91 10.74 3.79 8.35
N ILE A 92 10.16 5.00 8.34
CA ILE A 92 8.77 5.24 7.94
C ILE A 92 8.77 6.11 6.68
N ALA A 93 8.18 5.59 5.61
CA ALA A 93 7.89 6.31 4.38
C ALA A 93 6.54 7.03 4.53
N SER A 94 6.48 8.32 4.20
CA SER A 94 5.22 9.04 4.01
C SER A 94 4.89 9.11 2.53
N LEU A 95 3.69 8.66 2.16
CA LEU A 95 3.24 8.54 0.79
C LEU A 95 2.71 9.87 0.26
N GLY A 96 2.95 10.16 -1.02
CA GLY A 96 2.47 11.40 -1.67
C GLY A 96 0.95 11.43 -1.83
N ARG A 97 0.28 10.31 -1.57
CA ARG A 97 -1.18 10.17 -1.54
C ARG A 97 -1.56 9.07 -0.56
N THR A 98 -2.70 9.24 0.09
CA THR A 98 -3.31 8.20 0.93
C THR A 98 -3.67 6.99 0.08
N SER A 99 -3.30 5.80 0.55
CA SER A 99 -3.70 4.52 0.01
C SER A 99 -5.19 4.29 0.21
N GLY A 100 -5.84 3.64 -0.76
CA GLY A 100 -7.21 3.18 -0.61
C GLY A 100 -7.33 2.00 0.36
N TYR A 101 -6.22 1.36 0.76
CA TYR A 101 -6.22 0.22 1.67
C TYR A 101 -6.19 0.62 3.15
N SER A 102 -6.78 -0.23 3.99
CA SER A 102 -6.67 -0.12 5.44
C SER A 102 -5.27 -0.52 5.93
N ALA A 103 -4.85 0.05 7.07
CA ALA A 103 -3.61 -0.34 7.75
C ALA A 103 -3.59 -1.85 8.09
N GLN A 104 -2.40 -2.43 8.05
CA GLN A 104 -2.11 -3.86 8.29
C GLN A 104 -1.64 -4.15 9.71
N ILE A 105 -1.65 -3.13 10.58
CA ILE A 105 -1.07 -3.20 11.91
C ILE A 105 -2.16 -3.30 12.98
N GLY A 106 -1.97 -4.24 13.90
CA GLY A 106 -2.72 -4.39 15.14
C GLY A 106 -2.26 -3.40 16.20
N ARG A 107 -2.72 -3.63 17.44
CA ARG A 107 -2.30 -2.82 18.59
C ARG A 107 -1.06 -3.45 19.24
N ALA A 108 -0.13 -2.60 19.66
CA ALA A 108 1.02 -2.98 20.45
C ALA A 108 1.13 -2.08 21.68
N ASP A 109 1.47 -2.65 22.83
CA ASP A 109 1.92 -1.89 23.99
C ASP A 109 3.40 -1.52 23.83
N ALA A 110 3.77 -0.28 24.15
CA ALA A 110 5.13 0.20 23.95
C ALA A 110 6.16 -0.51 24.84
N THR A 111 5.80 -0.86 26.07
CA THR A 111 6.69 -1.56 27.00
C THR A 111 6.92 -2.99 26.55
N ASP A 112 5.85 -3.67 26.15
CA ASP A 112 5.97 -5.04 25.67
C ASP A 112 6.72 -5.10 24.34
N LEU A 113 6.46 -4.16 23.42
CA LEU A 113 7.18 -4.08 22.15
C LEU A 113 8.68 -3.85 22.37
N ALA A 114 9.07 -2.95 23.29
CA ALA A 114 10.47 -2.74 23.64
C ALA A 114 11.13 -4.04 24.13
N LYS A 115 10.49 -4.77 25.06
CA LYS A 115 10.99 -6.07 25.53
C LYS A 115 11.10 -7.11 24.42
N ALA A 116 10.15 -7.11 23.47
CA ALA A 116 10.17 -8.03 22.35
C ALA A 116 11.30 -7.73 21.36
N ILE A 117 11.58 -6.45 21.10
CA ILE A 117 12.72 -6.01 20.27
C ILE A 117 14.03 -6.45 20.94
N ASP A 118 14.20 -6.19 22.24
CA ASP A 118 15.38 -6.62 22.98
C ASP A 118 15.53 -8.14 22.96
N GLY A 119 14.45 -8.88 23.22
CA GLY A 119 14.41 -10.35 23.18
C GLY A 119 14.57 -10.95 21.77
N ALA A 120 14.46 -10.14 20.73
CA ALA A 120 14.75 -10.51 19.34
C ALA A 120 16.13 -10.03 18.87
N GLY A 121 16.96 -9.47 19.77
CA GLY A 121 18.29 -8.99 19.42
C GLY A 121 18.28 -7.75 18.53
N GLY A 122 17.24 -6.91 18.64
CA GLY A 122 17.06 -5.71 17.81
C GLY A 122 16.28 -5.96 16.51
N ASP A 123 15.82 -7.18 16.24
CA ASP A 123 15.00 -7.45 15.06
C ASP A 123 13.53 -7.00 15.28
N LEU A 124 13.19 -5.83 14.74
CA LEU A 124 11.84 -5.28 14.84
C LEU A 124 10.80 -6.15 14.10
N TRP A 125 11.16 -6.75 12.97
CA TRP A 125 10.25 -7.63 12.22
C TRP A 125 9.83 -8.82 13.07
N GLU A 126 10.81 -9.48 13.68
CA GLU A 126 10.56 -10.63 14.53
C GLU A 126 9.76 -10.25 15.78
N ALA A 127 10.03 -9.08 16.38
CA ALA A 127 9.28 -8.56 17.52
C ALA A 127 7.79 -8.33 17.18
N LEU A 128 7.50 -7.67 16.06
CA LEU A 128 6.13 -7.39 15.59
C LEU A 128 5.37 -8.70 15.28
N ARG A 129 6.05 -9.68 14.68
CA ARG A 129 5.48 -10.99 14.34
C ARG A 129 5.16 -11.81 15.59
N ARG A 130 6.08 -11.87 16.55
CA ARG A 130 5.88 -12.61 17.83
C ARG A 130 4.70 -12.06 18.62
N GLN A 131 4.49 -10.75 18.57
CA GLN A 131 3.35 -10.09 19.22
C GLN A 131 2.06 -10.10 18.39
N GLN A 132 2.08 -10.69 17.19
CA GLN A 132 0.93 -10.73 16.27
C GLN A 132 0.40 -9.33 15.92
N VAL A 133 1.26 -8.32 15.96
CA VAL A 133 0.94 -6.95 15.57
C VAL A 133 0.81 -6.87 14.05
N VAL A 134 1.56 -7.69 13.32
CA VAL A 134 1.46 -7.85 11.88
C VAL A 134 1.05 -9.27 11.54
N GLY A 135 0.29 -9.43 10.45
CA GLY A 135 -0.08 -10.76 9.95
C GLY A 135 1.14 -11.58 9.57
N ALA A 136 1.06 -12.90 9.76
CA ALA A 136 2.19 -13.82 9.52
C ALA A 136 2.75 -13.72 8.09
N ASP A 137 1.89 -13.48 7.10
CA ASP A 137 2.24 -13.55 5.68
C ASP A 137 2.54 -12.18 5.05
N VAL A 138 2.49 -11.09 5.81
CA VAL A 138 2.69 -9.71 5.29
C VAL A 138 4.04 -9.54 4.61
N HIS A 139 5.04 -10.29 5.06
CA HIS A 139 6.40 -10.28 4.52
C HIS A 139 6.60 -11.10 3.24
N LEU A 140 5.60 -11.88 2.82
CA LEU A 140 5.71 -12.76 1.66
C LEU A 140 5.54 -11.94 0.37
N VAL A 141 6.68 -11.51 -0.18
CA VAL A 141 6.80 -10.85 -1.47
C VAL A 141 7.88 -11.58 -2.26
N ASP A 142 7.51 -12.16 -3.41
CA ASP A 142 8.43 -12.85 -4.31
C ASP A 142 8.40 -12.25 -5.73
N ASP A 143 9.39 -12.61 -6.52
CA ASP A 143 9.60 -12.08 -7.87
C ASP A 143 8.43 -12.37 -8.83
N ASP A 144 7.77 -13.53 -8.70
CA ASP A 144 6.62 -13.86 -9.55
C ASP A 144 5.42 -12.99 -9.21
N LEU A 145 5.14 -12.86 -7.92
CA LEU A 145 4.09 -11.99 -7.41
C LEU A 145 4.31 -10.54 -7.84
N LEU A 146 5.55 -10.04 -7.75
CA LEU A 146 5.90 -8.69 -8.16
C LEU A 146 5.74 -8.47 -9.67
N ARG A 147 6.19 -9.43 -10.49
CA ARG A 147 6.03 -9.35 -11.95
C ARG A 147 4.56 -9.28 -12.33
N ARG A 148 3.74 -10.17 -11.77
CA ARG A 148 2.29 -10.19 -11.98
C ARG A 148 1.61 -8.93 -11.47
N ALA A 149 2.06 -8.38 -10.35
CA ALA A 149 1.56 -7.09 -9.85
C ALA A 149 1.88 -5.97 -10.85
N GLY A 150 3.07 -5.98 -11.46
CA GLY A 150 3.45 -5.04 -12.52
C GLY A 150 2.59 -5.14 -13.78
N GLU A 151 2.30 -6.35 -14.23
CA GLU A 151 1.38 -6.59 -15.36
C GLU A 151 -0.03 -6.07 -15.06
N LEU A 152 -0.55 -6.36 -13.86
CA LEU A 152 -1.86 -5.88 -13.42
C LEU A 152 -1.90 -4.36 -13.30
N GLU A 153 -0.87 -3.76 -12.73
CA GLU A 153 -0.73 -2.31 -12.59
C GLU A 153 -0.73 -1.61 -13.96
N HIS A 154 0.01 -2.15 -14.92
CA HIS A 154 0.02 -1.67 -16.30
C HIS A 154 -1.38 -1.76 -16.93
N ALA A 155 -2.04 -2.91 -16.82
CA ALA A 155 -3.40 -3.12 -17.34
C ALA A 155 -4.45 -2.23 -16.65
N GLN A 156 -4.24 -1.83 -15.39
CA GLN A 156 -5.13 -0.93 -14.66
C GLN A 156 -4.97 0.54 -15.06
N ARG A 157 -3.82 0.94 -15.63
CA ARG A 157 -3.60 2.29 -16.16
C ARG A 157 -4.34 2.52 -17.49
N GLU A 158 -4.66 1.45 -18.22
CA GLU A 158 -5.41 1.56 -19.46
C GLU A 158 -6.87 1.94 -19.18
N PRO A 159 -7.36 3.09 -19.69
CA PRO A 159 -8.74 3.48 -19.49
C PRO A 159 -9.69 2.46 -20.12
N ARG A 160 -10.60 1.90 -19.32
CA ARG A 160 -11.68 1.07 -19.85
C ARG A 160 -12.77 1.97 -20.42
N VAL A 161 -13.14 1.72 -21.67
CA VAL A 161 -14.27 2.40 -22.31
C VAL A 161 -15.52 1.54 -22.11
N ALA A 162 -16.54 2.12 -21.48
CA ALA A 162 -17.89 1.56 -21.44
C ALA A 162 -18.77 2.37 -22.41
N GLU A 163 -19.26 1.70 -23.46
CA GLU A 163 -20.26 2.30 -24.36
C GLU A 163 -21.66 2.02 -23.83
N HIS A 164 -22.41 3.10 -23.56
CA HIS A 164 -23.83 3.02 -23.23
C HIS A 164 -24.63 3.54 -24.42
N ARG A 165 -25.60 2.76 -24.90
CA ARG A 165 -26.51 3.14 -25.97
C ARG A 165 -27.92 3.29 -25.41
N PHE A 166 -28.57 4.39 -25.76
CA PHE A 166 -29.90 4.73 -25.29
C PHE A 166 -30.81 5.00 -26.48
N GLY A 167 -32.08 4.60 -26.40
CA GLY A 167 -33.05 4.78 -27.48
C GLY A 167 -33.68 6.18 -27.50
N SER A 168 -33.47 6.99 -26.46
CA SER A 168 -34.00 8.35 -26.37
C SER A 168 -33.16 9.25 -25.46
N LEU A 169 -33.33 10.57 -25.61
CA LEU A 169 -32.73 11.55 -24.70
C LEU A 169 -33.18 11.33 -23.24
N ARG A 170 -34.43 10.90 -23.02
CA ARG A 170 -34.95 10.61 -21.67
C ARG A 170 -34.20 9.47 -21.00
N GLU A 171 -33.95 8.38 -21.72
CA GLU A 171 -33.19 7.23 -21.21
C GLU A 171 -31.73 7.58 -20.94
N LEU A 172 -31.12 8.37 -21.84
CA LEU A 172 -29.77 8.89 -21.68
C LEU A 172 -29.65 9.78 -20.43
N THR A 173 -30.59 10.70 -20.23
CA THR A 173 -30.63 11.54 -19.01
C THR A 173 -30.81 10.70 -17.76
N GLY A 174 -31.68 9.68 -17.80
CA GLY A 174 -31.83 8.71 -16.71
C GLY A 174 -30.53 7.96 -16.40
N GLY A 175 -29.82 7.49 -17.42
CA GLY A 175 -28.52 6.84 -17.28
C GLY A 175 -27.45 7.74 -16.69
N PHE A 176 -27.39 9.02 -17.12
CA PHE A 176 -26.48 10.01 -16.53
C PHE A 176 -26.79 10.28 -15.07
N CYS A 177 -28.07 10.40 -14.71
CA CYS A 177 -28.47 10.76 -13.36
C CYS A 177 -28.16 9.71 -12.28
N ILE A 178 -27.81 8.48 -12.66
CA ILE A 178 -27.29 7.46 -11.74
C ILE A 178 -25.83 7.78 -11.32
N LEU A 179 -25.07 8.47 -12.17
CA LEU A 179 -23.63 8.71 -11.98
C LEU A 179 -23.31 10.08 -11.39
N PHE A 180 -24.26 11.03 -11.43
CA PHE A 180 -24.00 12.42 -11.12
C PHE A 180 -24.85 12.96 -9.97
N CYS A 181 -24.18 13.55 -8.98
CA CYS A 181 -24.81 14.09 -7.77
C CYS A 181 -25.75 15.29 -8.00
N PHE A 182 -25.81 15.88 -9.20
CA PHE A 182 -26.64 17.06 -9.49
C PHE A 182 -28.06 16.73 -9.97
N CYS A 183 -28.41 15.47 -10.18
CA CYS A 183 -29.76 15.10 -10.60
C CYS A 183 -30.70 14.96 -9.40
N GLU A 184 -31.85 15.63 -9.46
CA GLU A 184 -32.95 15.44 -8.52
C GLU A 184 -34.09 14.60 -9.15
N PRO A 185 -34.74 13.73 -8.37
CA PRO A 185 -34.31 13.22 -7.07
C PRO A 185 -33.27 12.11 -7.26
N HIS A 186 -32.27 12.05 -6.37
CA HIS A 186 -31.50 10.83 -6.15
C HIS A 186 -32.47 9.75 -5.66
N GLY A 187 -33.02 8.99 -6.59
CA GLY A 187 -34.07 8.02 -6.30
C GLY A 187 -33.55 6.95 -5.36
N SER A 188 -34.02 6.99 -4.11
CA SER A 188 -34.14 5.77 -3.32
C SER A 188 -35.31 4.97 -3.89
N ARG A 189 -35.01 3.79 -4.42
CA ARG A 189 -35.93 2.66 -4.43
C ARG A 189 -35.16 1.41 -4.08
#